data_AF-A0A2H0LFM5-F1
#
_entry.id   AF-A0A2H0LFM5-F1
#
_cell.length_a   1.000
_cell.length_b   1.000
_cell.length_c   1.000
_cell.angle_alpha   90.00
_cell.angle_beta   90.00
_cell.angle_gamma   90.00
#
_symmetry.space_group_name_H-M   'P 1'
#
loop_
_entity.id
_entity.type
_entity.pdbx_description
1 polymer ?
#
loop_
_entity_poly.entity_id
_entity_poly.type
_entity_poly.pdbx_seq_one_letter_code
_entity_poly.pdbx_strand_id
1 'polypeptide(L)'
;MRRSSSGFTLVELVIVIAIIGILAAIAIPRFIDIRREANVAARDGIIGSVRAGILTVSARNQATSASAGTFPTNLEASWGGITTPGGAQPGSFPANCNAANPCFQLVVSGGVESGEWQQTAAAVYAYTHPSDAAENRTCTYSSTDGTLTCS
;
A
#
# COMPACT_ATOMS: atom_id res chain seq x y z
N MET A 1 -0.59 14.47 -62.81
CA MET A 1 -0.91 15.25 -61.60
C MET A 1 0.33 15.31 -60.71
N ARG A 2 1.02 16.46 -60.63
CA ARG A 2 2.15 16.66 -59.71
C ARG A 2 1.58 16.94 -58.32
N ARG A 3 1.85 16.06 -57.36
CA ARG A 3 1.55 16.30 -55.94
C ARG A 3 2.46 17.42 -55.44
N SER A 4 1.88 18.51 -54.95
CA SER A 4 2.61 19.52 -54.20
C SER A 4 3.02 18.89 -52.86
N SER A 5 4.30 18.57 -52.70
CA SER A 5 4.85 18.20 -51.39
C SER A 5 5.07 19.48 -50.61
N SER A 6 4.07 19.87 -49.82
CA SER A 6 4.22 20.93 -48.82
C SER A 6 5.18 20.44 -47.74
N GLY A 7 6.44 20.88 -47.80
CA GLY A 7 7.41 20.63 -46.74
C GLY A 7 7.10 21.49 -45.51
N PHE A 8 7.33 20.93 -44.32
CA PHE A 8 7.22 21.65 -43.05
C PHE A 8 8.25 22.77 -42.99
N THR A 9 7.87 23.98 -42.56
CA THR A 9 8.83 25.09 -42.47
C THR A 9 9.66 24.99 -41.18
N LEU A 10 10.93 25.40 -41.22
CA LEU A 10 11.78 25.43 -40.01
C LEU A 10 11.17 26.30 -38.90
N VAL A 11 10.53 27.40 -39.27
CA VAL A 11 9.85 28.31 -38.33
C VAL A 11 8.70 27.60 -37.62
N GLU A 12 7.94 26.79 -38.34
CA GLU A 12 6.81 26.02 -37.81
C GLU A 12 7.27 24.94 -36.84
N LEU A 13 8.47 24.37 -37.04
CA LEU A 13 9.05 23.44 -36.06
C LEU A 13 9.51 24.17 -34.80
N VAL A 14 10.15 25.33 -34.95
CA VAL A 14 10.67 26.13 -33.82
C VAL A 14 9.54 26.65 -32.94
N ILE A 15 8.44 27.13 -33.51
CA ILE A 15 7.30 27.60 -32.70
C ILE A 15 6.62 26.45 -31.96
N VAL A 16 6.54 25.25 -32.55
CA VAL A 16 5.94 24.07 -31.91
C VAL A 16 6.76 23.65 -30.69
N ILE A 17 8.08 23.53 -30.81
CA ILE A 17 8.92 23.18 -29.65
C ILE A 17 8.93 24.28 -28.59
N ALA A 18 8.80 25.56 -28.99
CA ALA A 18 8.68 26.67 -28.05
C ALA A 18 7.37 26.59 -27.23
N ILE A 19 6.25 26.28 -27.89
CA ILE A 19 4.95 26.09 -27.21
C ILE A 19 5.00 24.87 -26.28
N ILE A 20 5.52 23.74 -26.75
CA ILE A 20 5.68 22.53 -25.92
C ILE A 20 6.60 22.81 -24.72
N GLY A 21 7.67 23.59 -24.90
CA GLY A 21 8.57 24.00 -23.83
C GLY A 21 7.87 24.79 -22.72
N ILE A 22 7.02 25.75 -23.08
CA ILE A 22 6.24 26.54 -22.11
C ILE A 22 5.23 25.65 -21.37
N LEU A 23 4.51 24.79 -22.10
CA LEU A 23 3.55 23.86 -21.50
C LEU A 23 4.23 22.85 -20.57
N ALA A 24 5.41 22.34 -20.94
CA ALA A 24 6.17 21.42 -20.11
C ALA A 24 6.67 22.10 -18.82
N ALA A 25 7.15 23.34 -18.91
CA ALA A 25 7.64 24.09 -17.75
C ALA A 25 6.58 24.25 -16.65
N ILE A 26 5.31 24.44 -17.01
CA ILE A 26 4.20 24.54 -16.04
C ILE A 26 3.65 23.17 -15.63
N ALA A 27 3.68 22.17 -16.52
CA ALA A 27 3.05 20.88 -16.26
C ALA A 27 3.93 19.94 -15.42
N ILE A 28 5.25 19.96 -15.61
CA ILE A 28 6.20 19.09 -14.90
C ILE A 28 6.13 19.25 -13.37
N PRO A 29 6.23 20.46 -12.77
CA PRO A 29 6.20 20.59 -11.32
C PRO A 29 4.89 20.06 -10.74
N ARG A 30 3.75 20.43 -11.34
CA ARG A 30 2.43 19.95 -10.91
C ARG A 30 2.31 18.42 -11.00
N PHE A 31 2.89 17.82 -12.03
CA PHE A 31 2.86 16.37 -12.21
C PHE A 31 3.68 15.63 -11.13
N ILE A 32 4.80 16.21 -10.71
CA ILE A 32 5.60 15.67 -9.59
C ILE A 32 4.80 15.74 -8.29
N ASP A 33 4.11 16.85 -8.03
CA ASP A 33 3.29 17.02 -6.84
C ASP A 33 2.13 16.01 -6.80
N ILE A 34 1.38 15.86 -7.90
CA ILE A 34 0.28 14.88 -7.99
C ILE A 34 0.78 13.45 -7.76
N ARG A 35 1.96 13.10 -8.30
CA ARG A 35 2.55 11.77 -8.05
C ARG A 35 2.91 11.57 -6.58
N ARG A 36 3.47 12.60 -5.93
CA ARG A 36 3.79 12.58 -4.50
C ARG A 36 2.52 12.42 -3.67
N GLU A 37 1.47 13.17 -3.96
CA GLU A 37 0.17 13.06 -3.29
C GLU A 37 -0.47 11.68 -3.47
N ALA A 38 -0.41 11.13 -4.68
CA ALA A 38 -0.93 9.79 -4.97
C ALA A 38 -0.21 8.70 -4.19
N ASN A 39 1.12 8.80 -4.07
CA ASN A 39 1.91 7.86 -3.26
C ASN A 39 1.57 7.97 -1.77
N VAL A 40 1.44 9.20 -1.25
CA VAL A 40 1.01 9.44 0.13
C VAL A 40 -0.36 8.82 0.39
N ALA A 41 -1.33 9.03 -0.51
CA ALA A 41 -2.67 8.46 -0.38
C ALA A 41 -2.66 6.92 -0.46
N ALA A 42 -1.86 6.33 -1.35
CA ALA A 42 -1.71 4.88 -1.46
C ALA A 42 -1.13 4.28 -0.17
N ARG A 43 -0.07 4.88 0.36
CA ARG A 43 0.53 4.52 1.64
C ARG A 43 -0.51 4.57 2.77
N ASP A 44 -1.20 5.70 2.91
CA ASP A 44 -2.16 5.91 3.99
C ASP A 44 -3.34 4.94 3.88
N GLY A 45 -3.72 4.54 2.65
CA GLY A 45 -4.68 3.47 2.40
C GLY A 45 -4.22 2.11 2.91
N ILE A 46 -2.97 1.72 2.65
CA ILE A 46 -2.38 0.46 3.14
C ILE A 46 -2.27 0.47 4.67
N ILE A 47 -1.81 1.57 5.27
CA ILE A 47 -1.72 1.68 6.74
C ILE A 47 -3.11 1.64 7.38
N GLY A 48 -4.07 2.35 6.79
CA GLY A 48 -5.45 2.40 7.24
C GLY A 48 -6.11 1.04 7.23
N SER A 49 -5.87 0.24 6.19
CA SER A 49 -6.32 -1.15 6.16
C SER A 49 -5.68 -1.91 7.32
N VAL A 50 -4.35 -1.95 7.42
CA VAL A 50 -3.63 -2.69 8.48
C VAL A 50 -4.15 -2.36 9.88
N ARG A 51 -4.35 -1.08 10.19
CA ARG A 51 -4.96 -0.63 11.46
C ARG A 51 -6.33 -1.26 11.70
N ALA A 52 -7.21 -1.27 10.70
CA ALA A 52 -8.53 -1.89 10.82
C ALA A 52 -8.45 -3.40 11.08
N GLY A 53 -7.47 -4.10 10.50
CA GLY A 53 -7.26 -5.53 10.73
C GLY A 53 -6.76 -5.85 12.13
N ILE A 54 -5.78 -5.09 12.61
CA ILE A 54 -5.27 -5.20 13.98
C ILE A 54 -6.43 -5.04 14.98
N LEU A 55 -7.28 -4.02 14.80
CA LEU A 55 -8.44 -3.79 15.65
C LEU A 55 -9.48 -4.91 15.58
N THR A 56 -9.76 -5.41 14.37
CA THR A 56 -10.72 -6.51 14.17
C THR A 56 -10.25 -7.79 14.88
N VAL A 57 -8.97 -8.11 14.76
CA VAL A 57 -8.36 -9.28 15.43
C VAL A 57 -8.37 -9.11 16.95
N SER A 58 -7.97 -7.93 17.44
CA SER A 58 -8.00 -7.64 18.88
C SER A 58 -9.43 -7.74 19.45
N ALA A 59 -10.43 -7.18 18.77
CA ALA A 59 -11.83 -7.26 19.18
C ALA A 59 -12.35 -8.71 19.20
N ARG A 60 -12.00 -9.51 18.19
CA ARG A 60 -12.34 -10.94 18.15
C ARG A 60 -11.71 -11.70 19.32
N ASN A 61 -10.43 -11.47 19.57
CA ASN A 61 -9.69 -12.15 20.64
C ASN A 61 -10.28 -11.81 22.03
N GLN A 62 -10.74 -10.57 22.24
CA GLN A 62 -11.47 -10.19 23.45
C GLN A 62 -12.78 -10.96 23.60
N ALA A 63 -13.55 -11.10 22.52
CA ALA A 63 -14.83 -11.80 22.53
C ALA A 63 -14.68 -13.31 22.79
N THR A 64 -13.61 -13.94 22.30
CA THR A 64 -13.40 -15.39 22.43
C THR A 64 -12.64 -15.80 23.68
N SER A 65 -11.79 -14.93 24.22
CA SER A 65 -10.75 -15.33 25.20
C SER A 65 -10.90 -14.68 26.58
N ALA A 66 -11.94 -13.88 26.81
CA ALA A 66 -12.26 -13.22 28.09
C ALA A 66 -11.06 -12.51 28.79
N SER A 67 -10.04 -12.13 28.02
CA SER A 67 -8.80 -11.49 28.43
C SER A 67 -8.51 -10.29 27.52
N ALA A 68 -7.65 -9.37 27.98
CA ALA A 68 -7.27 -8.17 27.22
C ALA A 68 -6.89 -8.55 25.78
N GLY A 69 -7.39 -7.81 24.79
CA GLY A 69 -7.31 -8.21 23.40
C GLY A 69 -5.89 -8.43 22.92
N THR A 70 -5.56 -9.66 22.55
CA THR A 70 -4.26 -9.99 21.96
C THR A 70 -4.18 -9.44 20.54
N PHE A 71 -3.03 -8.85 20.21
CA PHE A 71 -2.73 -8.32 18.89
C PHE A 71 -2.06 -9.36 17.99
N PRO A 72 -2.16 -9.25 16.65
CA PRO A 72 -1.49 -10.17 15.73
C PRO A 72 0.03 -10.11 15.93
N THR A 73 0.64 -11.25 16.23
CA THR A 73 2.08 -11.36 16.49
C THR A 73 2.93 -11.27 15.22
N ASN A 74 2.32 -11.50 14.06
CA ASN A 74 2.94 -11.41 12.75
C ASN A 74 2.03 -10.70 11.73
N LEU A 75 2.60 -9.71 11.03
CA LEU A 75 1.97 -9.13 9.84
C LEU A 75 2.37 -9.88 8.57
N GLU A 76 3.56 -10.47 8.54
CA GLU A 76 4.19 -11.13 7.38
C GLU A 76 3.77 -12.59 7.13
N ALA A 77 2.71 -13.09 7.77
CA ALA A 77 2.24 -14.45 7.51
C ALA A 77 1.68 -14.56 6.09
N SER A 78 2.59 -14.71 5.12
CA SER A 78 2.29 -15.11 3.76
C SER A 78 1.47 -16.39 3.84
N TRP A 79 0.28 -16.36 3.23
CA TRP A 79 -0.62 -17.50 3.12
C TRP A 79 -0.02 -18.54 2.17
N GLY A 80 1.00 -19.27 2.62
CA GLY A 80 1.61 -20.39 1.90
C GLY A 80 0.76 -21.66 1.93
N GLY A 81 -0.57 -21.58 1.77
CA GLY A 81 -1.39 -22.79 1.91
C GLY A 81 -2.90 -22.71 1.78
N ILE A 82 -3.51 -21.63 1.24
CA ILE A 82 -4.85 -21.78 0.64
C ILE A 82 -4.63 -22.15 -0.83
N THR A 83 -4.57 -23.44 -1.10
CA THR A 83 -5.27 -23.91 -2.29
C THR A 83 -6.74 -23.80 -1.90
N THR A 84 -7.56 -23.11 -2.69
CA THR A 84 -9.00 -23.25 -2.53
C THR A 84 -9.39 -24.62 -3.07
N PRO A 85 -9.94 -25.55 -2.27
CA PRO A 85 -10.97 -26.43 -2.79
C PRO A 85 -12.29 -26.02 -2.15
N GLY A 86 -13.00 -25.11 -2.83
CA GLY A 86 -14.40 -24.79 -2.56
C GLY A 86 -14.65 -23.50 -1.79
N GLY A 87 -15.07 -22.45 -2.51
CA GLY A 87 -16.03 -21.44 -2.04
C GLY A 87 -15.75 -20.72 -0.72
N ALA A 88 -14.85 -19.74 -0.73
CA ALA A 88 -15.00 -18.63 0.21
C ALA A 88 -16.21 -17.78 -0.25
N GLN A 89 -17.35 -17.91 0.42
CA GLN A 89 -18.47 -17.00 0.23
C GLN A 89 -18.15 -15.67 0.93
N PRO A 90 -18.65 -14.52 0.42
CA PRO A 90 -18.61 -13.27 1.16
C PRO A 90 -19.27 -13.47 2.53
N GLY A 91 -18.50 -13.29 3.62
CA GLY A 91 -18.98 -13.43 5.00
C GLY A 91 -18.68 -14.76 5.69
N SER A 92 -18.03 -15.74 5.05
CA SER A 92 -17.49 -16.90 5.75
C SER A 92 -16.00 -16.74 6.08
N PHE A 93 -15.68 -16.76 7.37
CA PHE A 93 -14.29 -16.85 7.83
C PHE A 93 -13.76 -18.26 7.56
N PRO A 94 -12.56 -18.44 6.98
CA PRO A 94 -12.04 -19.78 6.75
C PRO A 94 -11.86 -20.51 8.09
N ALA A 95 -12.20 -21.81 8.12
CA ALA A 95 -12.31 -22.61 9.34
C ALA A 95 -11.01 -22.73 10.15
N ASN A 96 -9.88 -22.26 9.60
CA ASN A 96 -8.56 -22.27 10.23
C ASN A 96 -8.20 -20.98 10.99
N CYS A 97 -9.09 -19.97 11.05
CA CYS A 97 -8.84 -18.76 11.84
C CYS A 97 -8.79 -19.07 13.34
N ASN A 98 -7.66 -18.84 13.98
CA ASN A 98 -7.52 -18.99 15.44
C ASN A 98 -6.66 -17.86 16.02
N ALA A 99 -6.51 -17.82 17.35
CA ALA A 99 -5.73 -16.78 18.02
C ALA A 99 -4.25 -16.72 17.58
N ALA A 100 -3.70 -17.83 17.06
CA ALA A 100 -2.34 -17.95 16.53
C ALA A 100 -2.25 -17.78 14.99
N ASN A 101 -3.38 -17.80 14.28
CA ASN A 101 -3.48 -17.54 12.83
C ASN A 101 -4.70 -16.65 12.57
N PRO A 102 -4.61 -15.35 12.89
CA PRO A 102 -5.70 -14.42 12.64
C PRO A 102 -5.87 -14.28 11.13
N CYS A 103 -7.08 -14.43 10.63
CA CYS A 103 -7.39 -14.37 9.20
C CYS A 103 -7.23 -12.95 8.63
N PHE A 104 -5.97 -12.56 8.45
CA PHE A 104 -5.46 -11.26 8.02
C PHE A 104 -5.76 -10.93 6.55
N GLN A 105 -6.34 -11.89 5.79
CA GLN A 105 -6.58 -11.77 4.34
C GLN A 105 -7.52 -10.63 3.94
N LEU A 106 -8.42 -10.17 4.82
CA LEU A 106 -9.33 -9.08 4.47
C LEU A 106 -8.65 -7.70 4.49
N VAL A 107 -7.39 -7.62 4.94
CA VAL A 107 -6.82 -6.34 5.35
C VAL A 107 -5.48 -6.01 4.70
N VAL A 108 -4.69 -7.00 4.25
CA VAL A 108 -3.26 -6.73 3.95
C VAL A 108 -2.72 -7.33 2.65
N SER A 109 -3.57 -7.73 1.70
CA SER A 109 -3.07 -8.24 0.42
C SER A 109 -2.19 -7.23 -0.35
N GLY A 110 -2.32 -5.93 -0.09
CA GLY A 110 -1.52 -4.90 -0.79
C GLY A 110 -0.12 -4.62 -0.23
N GLY A 111 0.07 -4.67 1.09
CA GLY A 111 1.30 -4.16 1.74
C GLY A 111 2.23 -5.23 2.31
N VAL A 112 1.68 -6.38 2.72
CA VAL A 112 2.49 -7.49 3.26
C VAL A 112 3.01 -8.37 2.13
N GLU A 113 2.18 -8.63 1.11
CA GLU A 113 2.57 -9.44 -0.05
C GLU A 113 3.64 -8.76 -0.92
N SER A 114 3.68 -7.43 -0.91
CA SER A 114 4.69 -6.61 -1.59
C SER A 114 6.03 -6.53 -0.85
N GLY A 115 6.12 -7.07 0.37
CA GLY A 115 7.32 -7.01 1.21
C GLY A 115 7.61 -5.63 1.81
N GLU A 116 6.63 -4.71 1.78
CA GLU A 116 6.76 -3.35 2.34
C GLU A 116 6.68 -3.34 3.87
N TRP A 117 5.94 -4.29 4.46
CA TRP A 117 6.00 -4.57 5.91
C TRP A 117 7.08 -5.60 6.19
N GLN A 118 8.03 -5.22 7.04
CA GLN A 118 9.17 -6.07 7.42
C GLN A 118 9.30 -6.20 8.93
N GLN A 119 9.58 -7.39 9.43
CA GLN A 119 9.90 -7.57 10.84
C GLN A 119 11.30 -6.99 11.15
N THR A 120 11.36 -5.93 11.95
CA THR A 120 12.62 -5.26 12.31
C THR A 120 13.12 -5.64 13.70
N ALA A 121 12.25 -6.16 14.56
CA ALA A 121 12.60 -6.68 15.89
C ALA A 121 11.57 -7.72 16.37
N ALA A 122 11.85 -8.36 17.51
CA ALA A 122 10.86 -9.19 18.19
C ALA A 122 9.62 -8.35 18.48
N ALA A 123 8.47 -8.74 17.92
CA ALA A 123 7.19 -8.04 18.01
C ALA A 123 7.10 -6.67 17.31
N VAL A 124 8.08 -6.24 16.49
CA VAL A 124 8.02 -4.95 15.77
C VAL A 124 8.10 -5.16 14.26
N TYR A 125 7.16 -4.53 13.56
CA TYR A 125 7.11 -4.48 12.10
C TYR A 125 7.23 -3.05 11.62
N ALA A 126 8.02 -2.81 10.59
CA ALA A 126 8.16 -1.52 9.94
C ALA A 126 7.61 -1.57 8.51
N TYR A 127 6.84 -0.57 8.13
CA TYR A 127 6.39 -0.32 6.78
C TYR A 127 7.26 0.74 6.13
N THR A 128 7.79 0.44 4.95
CA THR A 128 8.52 1.40 4.11
C THR A 128 7.99 1.35 2.69
N HIS A 129 7.31 2.40 2.24
CA HIS A 129 6.90 2.50 0.84
C HIS A 129 8.12 2.83 -0.05
N PRO A 130 8.25 2.23 -1.26
CA PRO A 130 9.39 2.46 -2.15
C PRO A 130 9.65 3.92 -2.50
N SER A 131 8.60 4.75 -2.60
CA SER A 131 8.77 6.19 -2.88
C SER A 131 9.29 6.99 -1.68
N ASP A 132 9.15 6.44 -0.48
CA ASP A 132 9.39 7.14 0.78
C ASP A 132 10.69 6.69 1.46
N ALA A 133 11.32 5.64 0.93
CA ALA A 133 12.60 5.10 1.42
C ALA A 133 13.71 6.16 1.45
N ALA A 134 13.72 7.10 0.51
CA ALA A 134 14.69 8.20 0.48
C ALA A 134 14.40 9.30 1.53
N GLU A 135 13.15 9.41 2.00
CA GLU A 135 12.71 10.41 2.99
C GLU A 135 12.69 9.84 4.42
N ASN A 136 13.07 8.57 4.61
CA ASN A 136 13.04 7.84 5.89
C ASN A 136 11.67 7.88 6.60
N ARG A 137 10.59 7.96 5.81
CA ARG A 137 9.22 7.97 6.34
C ARG A 137 8.78 6.53 6.51
N THR A 138 8.55 6.13 7.75
CA THR A 138 8.27 4.74 8.10
C THR A 138 7.13 4.66 9.10
N CYS A 139 6.35 3.59 9.02
CA CYS A 139 5.35 3.29 10.04
C CYS A 139 5.76 2.04 10.80
N THR A 140 5.70 2.09 12.12
CA THR A 140 6.02 0.98 12.99
C THR A 140 4.77 0.44 13.66
N TYR A 141 4.61 -0.87 13.63
CA TYR A 141 3.61 -1.62 14.37
C TYR A 141 4.30 -2.46 15.44
N SER A 142 3.77 -2.43 16.66
CA SER A 142 4.17 -3.30 17.77
C SER A 142 3.06 -4.28 18.11
N SER A 143 3.36 -5.57 18.08
CA SER A 143 2.42 -6.63 18.44
C SER A 143 2.30 -6.88 19.95
N THR A 144 3.09 -6.17 20.75
CA THR A 144 3.02 -6.24 22.22
C THR A 144 1.86 -5.42 22.76
N ASP A 145 1.62 -4.25 22.17
CA ASP A 145 0.65 -3.25 22.64
C ASP A 145 -0.32 -2.79 21.54
N GLY A 146 -0.16 -3.29 20.30
CA GLY A 146 -1.00 -2.95 19.17
C GLY A 146 -0.76 -1.55 18.62
N THR A 147 0.31 -0.87 19.05
CA THR A 147 0.58 0.50 18.63
C THR A 147 1.00 0.55 17.17
N LEU A 148 0.41 1.48 16.41
CA LEU A 148 0.79 1.77 15.02
C LEU A 148 1.08 3.27 14.90
N THR A 149 2.35 3.60 14.73
CA THR A 149 2.85 4.98 14.65
C THR A 149 3.55 5.21 13.32
N CYS A 150 3.31 6.36 12.69
CA CYS A 150 3.93 6.75 11.43
C CYS A 150 4.70 8.06 11.63
N SER A 151 5.93 8.11 11.12
CA SER A 151 6.80 9.29 11.10
C SER A 151 7.23 9.61 9.67
#